data_AF-A0A1J5QFJ0-F1
#
_entry.id   AF-A0A1J5QFJ0-F1
#
_cell.length_a   1.000
_cell.length_b   1.000
_cell.length_c   1.000
_cell.angle_alpha   90.00
_cell.angle_beta   90.00
_cell.angle_gamma   90.00
#
_symmetry.space_group_name_H-M   'P 1'
#
loop_
_entity.id
_entity.type
_entity.pdbx_description
1 polymer ?
#
loop_
_entity_poly.entity_id
_entity_poly.type
_entity_poly.pdbx_seq_one_letter_code
_entity_poly.pdbx_strand_id
1 'polypeptide(L)'
;MPVRYRGKPGTYQIAMYLDDEAPIAGGREIWGFPKKLAKPRMRVEADTLLGTLDYGPVRIATGTMGYKHRALDTAEVLDSLKIPNYLLKIIPDVDCTPRICELVHYDLEDLVVKGAWEGPAALELHAHALAPVAALPVREVVSGVHIVTDLTLGLGHVVHNYLKK
;
A
#
# COMPACT_ATOMS: atom_id res chain seq x y z
N MET A 1 0.73 -0.66 7.02
CA MET A 1 1.14 -1.04 8.38
C MET A 1 0.06 -1.88 9.05
N PRO A 2 0.38 -2.95 9.80
CA PRO A 2 -0.62 -3.66 10.58
C PRO A 2 -1.11 -2.80 11.76
N VAL A 3 -2.41 -2.80 12.01
CA VAL A 3 -3.08 -2.03 13.06
C VAL A 3 -4.19 -2.84 13.71
N ARG A 4 -4.76 -2.34 14.81
CA ARG A 4 -6.03 -2.83 15.34
C ARG A 4 -7.01 -1.68 15.50
N TYR A 5 -8.20 -1.81 14.91
CA TYR A 5 -9.30 -0.87 15.11
C TYR A 5 -10.44 -1.57 15.85
N ARG A 6 -10.79 -1.05 17.04
CA ARG A 6 -11.79 -1.66 17.94
C ARG A 6 -11.54 -3.17 18.17
N GLY A 7 -10.27 -3.53 18.39
CA GLY A 7 -9.83 -4.91 18.61
C GLY A 7 -9.64 -5.75 17.34
N LYS A 8 -10.19 -5.34 16.19
CA LYS A 8 -10.07 -6.08 14.93
C LYS A 8 -8.74 -5.77 14.23
N PRO A 9 -7.96 -6.79 13.81
CA PRO A 9 -6.75 -6.57 13.03
C PRO A 9 -7.10 -5.98 11.66
N GLY A 10 -6.20 -5.15 11.14
CA GLY A 10 -6.33 -4.54 9.82
C GLY A 10 -5.02 -3.99 9.33
N THR A 11 -5.06 -3.38 8.15
CA THR A 11 -3.94 -2.64 7.59
C THR A 11 -4.30 -1.16 7.51
N TYR A 12 -3.31 -0.29 7.69
CA TYR A 12 -3.42 1.15 7.51
C TYR A 12 -2.39 1.61 6.46
N GLN A 13 -2.86 2.29 5.41
CA GLN A 13 -1.97 2.84 4.38
C GLN A 13 -1.46 4.21 4.82
N ILE A 14 -0.14 4.35 4.92
CA ILE A 14 0.53 5.59 5.35
C ILE A 14 1.02 6.46 4.19
N ALA A 15 1.34 5.84 3.05
CA ALA A 15 1.81 6.52 1.84
C ALA A 15 1.63 5.60 0.64
N MET A 16 1.30 6.16 -0.51
CA MET A 16 1.23 5.46 -1.80
C MET A 16 1.77 6.34 -2.91
N TYR A 17 2.41 5.72 -3.90
CA TYR A 17 3.04 6.40 -5.01
C TYR A 17 2.69 5.71 -6.32
N LEU A 18 2.14 6.45 -7.29
CA LEU A 18 1.67 5.94 -8.58
C LEU A 18 2.16 6.86 -9.70
N ASP A 19 2.14 6.38 -10.93
CA ASP A 19 2.53 7.10 -12.15
C ASP A 19 1.35 7.47 -13.08
N ASP A 20 0.11 7.18 -12.66
CA ASP A 20 -1.12 7.50 -13.38
C ASP A 20 -2.05 8.39 -12.53
N GLU A 21 -2.56 9.46 -13.12
CA GLU A 21 -3.38 10.47 -12.44
C GLU A 21 -4.80 9.96 -12.10
N ALA A 22 -5.45 9.25 -13.02
CA ALA A 22 -6.82 8.77 -12.79
C ALA A 22 -6.97 7.96 -11.48
N PRO A 23 -6.11 6.96 -11.19
CA PRO A 23 -6.16 6.25 -9.91
C PRO A 23 -5.65 7.09 -8.72
N ILE A 24 -4.86 8.15 -8.93
CA ILE A 24 -4.46 9.08 -7.87
C ILE A 24 -5.67 9.89 -7.41
N ALA A 25 -6.31 10.62 -8.32
CA ALA A 25 -7.47 11.45 -8.04
C ALA A 25 -8.61 10.61 -7.45
N GLY A 26 -9.04 9.55 -8.16
CA GLY A 26 -10.12 8.67 -7.70
C GLY A 26 -9.80 8.01 -6.35
N GLY A 27 -8.55 7.58 -6.14
CA GLY A 27 -8.12 7.01 -4.88
C GLY A 27 -8.23 7.98 -3.70
N ARG A 28 -7.82 9.24 -3.90
CA ARG A 28 -7.85 10.29 -2.87
C ARG A 28 -9.27 10.76 -2.58
N GLU A 29 -10.07 10.96 -3.61
CA GLU A 29 -11.38 11.60 -3.52
C GLU A 29 -12.49 10.65 -3.10
N ILE A 30 -12.44 9.38 -3.51
CA ILE A 30 -13.45 8.37 -3.16
C ILE A 30 -13.13 7.76 -1.79
N TRP A 31 -11.99 7.07 -1.67
CA TRP A 31 -11.64 6.32 -0.45
C TRP A 31 -10.78 7.10 0.55
N GLY A 32 -9.94 8.02 0.09
CA GLY A 32 -8.94 8.70 0.94
C GLY A 32 -7.57 8.04 0.94
N PHE A 33 -7.18 7.35 -0.14
CA PHE A 33 -5.83 6.82 -0.25
C PHE A 33 -4.77 7.94 -0.24
N PRO A 34 -3.67 7.82 0.52
CA PRO A 34 -2.63 8.85 0.64
C PRO A 34 -1.67 8.83 -0.57
N LYS A 35 -2.21 8.99 -1.78
CA LYS A 35 -1.48 8.88 -3.04
C LYS A 35 -0.75 10.17 -3.41
N LYS A 36 0.44 10.02 -3.98
CA LYS A 36 1.24 11.06 -4.65
C LYS A 36 1.78 10.54 -5.99
N LEU A 37 2.02 11.45 -6.93
CA LEU A 37 2.66 11.12 -8.21
C LEU A 37 4.15 10.79 -8.01
N ALA A 38 4.60 9.66 -8.57
CA ALA A 38 6.00 9.22 -8.63
C ALA A 38 6.18 8.22 -9.77
N LYS A 39 7.32 7.50 -9.82
CA LYS A 39 7.61 6.47 -10.83
C LYS A 39 7.97 5.14 -10.17
N PRO A 40 6.97 4.35 -9.72
CA PRO A 40 7.21 2.97 -9.33
C PRO A 40 7.52 2.10 -10.56
N ARG A 41 8.40 1.12 -10.43
CA ARG A 41 8.64 0.07 -11.42
C ARG A 41 8.83 -1.26 -10.72
N MET A 42 8.33 -2.32 -11.33
CA MET A 42 8.58 -3.70 -10.92
C MET A 42 8.90 -4.51 -12.17
N ARG A 43 10.02 -5.25 -12.15
CA ARG A 43 10.47 -6.06 -13.28
C ARG A 43 11.28 -7.26 -12.81
N VAL A 44 11.32 -8.30 -13.63
CA VAL A 44 12.27 -9.39 -13.47
C VAL A 44 13.56 -9.01 -14.19
N GLU A 45 14.68 -9.08 -13.50
CA GLU A 45 16.03 -8.87 -14.01
C GLU A 45 16.82 -10.14 -13.73
N ALA A 46 16.98 -10.98 -14.76
CA ALA A 46 17.53 -12.34 -14.65
C ALA A 46 16.87 -13.17 -13.51
N ASP A 47 17.59 -13.43 -12.43
CA ASP A 47 17.18 -14.23 -11.27
C ASP A 47 16.49 -13.41 -10.16
N THR A 48 16.34 -12.10 -10.35
CA THR A 48 15.89 -11.16 -9.33
C THR A 48 14.59 -10.47 -9.73
N LEU A 49 13.62 -10.44 -8.82
CA LEU A 49 12.49 -9.50 -8.89
C LEU A 49 12.94 -8.16 -8.31
N LEU A 50 13.02 -7.13 -9.16
CA LEU A 50 13.48 -5.79 -8.82
C LEU A 50 12.30 -4.81 -8.78
N GLY A 51 12.10 -4.18 -7.63
CA GLY A 51 11.21 -3.05 -7.43
C GLY A 51 12.00 -1.76 -7.20
N THR A 52 11.61 -0.67 -7.87
CA THR A 52 12.20 0.66 -7.66
C THR A 52 11.12 1.71 -7.54
N LEU A 53 11.36 2.74 -6.74
CA LEU A 53 10.49 3.92 -6.63
C LEU A 53 11.33 5.19 -6.73
N ASP A 54 11.07 5.97 -7.78
CA ASP A 54 11.70 7.28 -8.00
C ASP A 54 10.68 8.40 -7.74
N TYR A 55 11.02 9.38 -6.89
CA TYR A 55 10.25 10.61 -6.71
C TYR A 55 10.96 11.76 -7.44
N GLY A 56 10.41 12.18 -8.57
CA GLY A 56 11.13 13.05 -9.49
C GLY A 56 12.40 12.36 -10.00
N PRO A 57 13.59 12.99 -9.89
CA PRO A 57 14.87 12.39 -10.28
C PRO A 57 15.53 11.54 -9.17
N VAL A 58 14.92 11.44 -7.98
CA VAL A 58 15.56 10.83 -6.80
C VAL A 58 15.00 9.43 -6.55
N ARG A 59 15.90 8.43 -6.50
CA ARG A 59 15.58 7.07 -6.01
C ARG A 59 15.30 7.11 -4.52
N ILE A 60 14.09 6.74 -4.11
CA ILE A 60 13.69 6.73 -2.70
C ILE A 60 13.48 5.33 -2.13
N ALA A 61 13.25 4.32 -2.97
CA ALA A 61 13.24 2.91 -2.53
C ALA A 61 13.75 1.97 -3.62
N THR A 62 14.56 0.99 -3.22
CA THR A 62 14.98 -0.15 -4.04
C THR A 62 14.70 -1.44 -3.26
N GLY A 63 13.88 -2.32 -3.82
CA GLY A 63 13.59 -3.63 -3.25
C GLY A 63 14.01 -4.75 -4.19
N THR A 64 14.60 -5.81 -3.65
CA THR A 64 14.97 -7.01 -4.41
C THR A 64 14.40 -8.25 -3.75
N MET A 65 14.09 -9.26 -4.56
CA MET A 65 13.69 -10.58 -4.10
C MET A 65 14.18 -11.65 -5.06
N GLY A 66 14.69 -12.78 -4.56
CA GLY A 66 14.99 -13.95 -5.40
C GLY A 66 13.72 -14.43 -6.12
N TYR A 67 13.80 -14.66 -7.43
CA TYR A 67 12.60 -14.87 -8.24
C TYR A 67 11.97 -16.26 -8.00
N LYS A 68 10.84 -16.27 -7.29
CA LYS A 68 9.96 -17.45 -7.09
C LYS A 68 10.65 -18.67 -6.47
N HIS A 69 11.50 -18.46 -5.46
CA HIS A 69 12.28 -19.53 -4.82
C HIS A 69 11.41 -20.60 -4.15
N ARG A 70 10.39 -20.22 -3.37
CA ARG A 70 9.47 -21.16 -2.72
C ARG A 70 8.02 -20.74 -2.95
N ALA A 71 7.18 -21.67 -3.39
CA ALA A 71 5.75 -21.45 -3.51
C ALA A 71 5.11 -21.37 -2.12
N LEU A 72 4.14 -20.47 -1.97
CA LEU A 72 3.30 -20.34 -0.78
C LEU A 72 1.94 -21.01 -0.99
N ASP A 73 1.25 -21.34 0.10
CA ASP A 73 -0.15 -21.75 0.05
C ASP A 73 -1.03 -20.57 -0.37
N THR A 74 -1.73 -20.72 -1.48
CA THR A 74 -2.59 -19.68 -2.03
C THR A 74 -3.82 -19.43 -1.17
N ALA A 75 -4.27 -20.41 -0.38
CA ALA A 75 -5.39 -20.24 0.55
C ALA A 75 -4.99 -19.34 1.73
N GLU A 76 -3.80 -19.56 2.31
CA GLU A 76 -3.27 -18.71 3.38
C GLU A 76 -3.05 -17.27 2.89
N VAL A 77 -2.51 -17.11 1.67
CA VAL A 77 -2.32 -15.79 1.05
C VAL A 77 -3.66 -15.10 0.81
N LEU A 78 -4.66 -15.83 0.30
CA LEU A 78 -6.00 -15.31 0.10
C LEU A 78 -6.60 -14.78 1.42
N ASP A 79 -6.45 -15.52 2.52
CA ASP A 79 -6.96 -15.09 3.82
C ASP A 79 -6.24 -13.86 4.36
N SER A 80 -4.94 -13.70 4.08
CA SER A 80 -4.19 -12.49 4.42
C SER A 80 -4.69 -11.25 3.66
N LEU A 81 -5.14 -11.41 2.42
CA LEU A 81 -5.68 -10.33 1.58
C LEU A 81 -7.10 -9.92 1.97
N LYS A 82 -7.83 -10.78 2.70
CA LYS A 82 -9.17 -10.48 3.26
C LYS A 82 -9.12 -9.64 4.54
N ILE A 83 -7.94 -9.35 5.09
CA ILE A 83 -7.82 -8.53 6.29
C ILE A 83 -8.28 -7.09 5.96
N PRO A 84 -9.14 -6.47 6.79
CA PRO A 84 -9.65 -5.11 6.56
C PRO A 84 -8.57 -4.06 6.31
N ASN A 85 -8.83 -3.13 5.39
CA ASN A 85 -7.96 -2.00 5.10
C ASN A 85 -8.59 -0.70 5.62
N TYR A 86 -7.77 0.16 6.21
CA TYR A 86 -8.16 1.42 6.81
C TYR A 86 -7.40 2.60 6.22
N LEU A 87 -8.12 3.68 5.93
CA LEU A 87 -7.61 4.91 5.34
C LEU A 87 -8.09 6.12 6.14
N LEU A 88 -7.22 7.12 6.29
CA LEU A 88 -7.63 8.42 6.83
C LEU A 88 -7.93 9.38 5.67
N LYS A 89 -9.21 9.57 5.39
CA LYS A 89 -9.69 10.50 4.36
C LYS A 89 -9.74 11.91 4.93
N ILE A 90 -8.94 12.81 4.37
CA ILE A 90 -8.91 14.23 4.73
C ILE A 90 -9.12 15.06 3.47
N ILE A 91 -10.19 15.85 3.45
CA ILE A 91 -10.47 16.84 2.41
C ILE A 91 -10.72 18.19 3.09
N PRO A 92 -9.97 19.25 2.75
CA PRO A 92 -10.22 20.57 3.28
C PRO A 92 -11.47 21.20 2.65
N ASP A 93 -12.10 22.13 3.36
CA ASP A 93 -13.00 23.12 2.78
C ASP A 93 -12.20 24.20 2.03
N VAL A 94 -12.89 25.12 1.38
CA VAL A 94 -12.27 26.22 0.61
C VAL A 94 -11.48 27.20 1.48
N ASP A 95 -11.72 27.24 2.79
CA ASP A 95 -10.98 28.04 3.77
C ASP A 95 -9.87 27.25 4.49
N CYS A 96 -9.56 26.04 4.01
CA CYS A 96 -8.61 25.09 4.58
C CYS A 96 -9.01 24.46 5.92
N THR A 97 -10.20 24.74 6.47
CA THR A 97 -10.71 23.96 7.60
C THR A 97 -11.06 22.52 7.17
N PRO A 98 -11.01 21.51 8.06
CA PRO A 98 -11.35 20.14 7.66
C PRO A 98 -12.85 20.02 7.31
N ARG A 99 -13.16 19.74 6.04
CA ARG A 99 -14.53 19.42 5.57
C ARG A 99 -14.85 17.94 5.72
N ILE A 100 -13.86 17.09 5.45
CA ILE A 100 -13.88 15.64 5.69
C ILE A 100 -12.63 15.29 6.51
N CYS A 101 -12.85 14.58 7.61
CA CYS A 101 -11.79 13.93 8.39
C CYS A 101 -12.36 12.62 8.94
N GLU A 102 -12.16 11.53 8.22
CA GLU A 102 -12.86 10.27 8.44
C GLU A 102 -11.92 9.07 8.32
N LEU A 103 -12.07 8.12 9.23
CA LEU A 103 -11.49 6.79 9.05
C LEU A 103 -12.43 5.97 8.17
N VAL A 104 -11.94 5.56 7.02
CA VAL A 104 -12.65 4.75 6.03
C VAL A 104 -12.12 3.33 6.08
N HIS A 105 -13.02 2.35 6.03
CA HIS A 105 -12.71 0.93 5.82
C HIS A 105 -13.14 0.54 4.40
N TYR A 106 -12.28 -0.16 3.66
CA TYR A 106 -12.64 -0.87 2.44
C TYR A 106 -12.10 -2.30 2.43
N ASP A 107 -12.76 -3.18 1.67
CA ASP A 107 -12.37 -4.57 1.48
C ASP A 107 -11.95 -4.83 0.03
N LEU A 108 -11.16 -5.89 -0.17
CA LEU A 108 -10.88 -6.45 -1.49
C LEU A 108 -11.91 -7.54 -1.76
N GLU A 109 -12.57 -7.47 -2.91
CA GLU A 109 -13.65 -8.35 -3.34
C GLU A 109 -13.19 -9.21 -4.52
N ASP A 110 -13.93 -10.29 -4.83
CA ASP A 110 -13.68 -11.17 -5.98
C ASP A 110 -12.22 -11.64 -6.14
N LEU A 111 -11.56 -11.91 -5.01
CA LEU A 111 -10.14 -12.25 -4.96
C LEU A 111 -9.85 -13.63 -5.56
N VAL A 112 -8.96 -13.67 -6.55
CA VAL A 112 -8.40 -14.90 -7.11
C VAL A 112 -6.88 -14.84 -7.05
N VAL A 113 -6.26 -15.67 -6.21
CA VAL A 113 -4.80 -15.78 -6.13
C VAL A 113 -4.30 -16.72 -7.25
N LYS A 114 -3.61 -16.16 -8.25
CA LYS A 114 -3.05 -16.89 -9.40
C LYS A 114 -1.71 -17.55 -9.07
N GLY A 115 -0.98 -16.99 -8.11
CA GLY A 115 0.25 -17.57 -7.60
C GLY A 115 0.87 -16.69 -6.53
N ALA A 116 1.56 -17.34 -5.60
CA ALA A 116 2.28 -16.69 -4.52
C ALA A 116 3.59 -17.41 -4.26
N TRP A 117 4.65 -16.63 -4.07
CA TRP A 117 5.98 -17.13 -3.79
C TRP A 117 6.69 -16.26 -2.76
N GLU A 118 7.60 -16.86 -2.02
CA GLU A 118 8.56 -16.16 -1.19
C GLU A 118 9.99 -16.42 -1.66
N GLY A 119 10.91 -15.60 -1.14
CA GLY A 119 12.34 -15.72 -1.40
C GLY A 119 13.16 -14.79 -0.50
N PRO A 120 14.50 -14.91 -0.55
CA PRO A 120 15.37 -13.95 0.11
C PRO A 120 15.09 -12.55 -0.46
N ALA A 121 14.98 -11.56 0.42
CA ALA A 121 14.61 -10.20 0.03
C ALA A 121 15.44 -9.14 0.75
N ALA A 122 15.61 -8.00 0.09
CA ALA A 122 16.25 -6.81 0.65
C ALA A 122 15.45 -5.55 0.30
N LEU A 123 15.55 -4.54 1.16
CA LEU A 123 14.91 -3.24 0.96
C LEU A 123 15.84 -2.12 1.43
N GLU A 124 16.12 -1.18 0.53
CA GLU A 124 16.85 0.05 0.80
C GLU A 124 15.93 1.24 0.61
N LEU A 125 15.99 2.20 1.53
CA LEU A 125 15.21 3.44 1.51
C LEU A 125 16.14 4.65 1.59
N HIS A 126 15.89 5.67 0.78
CA HIS A 126 16.61 6.94 0.83
C HIS A 126 15.70 8.08 1.32
N ALA A 127 16.28 9.03 2.04
CA ALA A 127 15.55 10.18 2.55
C ALA A 127 15.08 11.09 1.40
N HIS A 128 13.84 11.58 1.51
CA HIS A 128 13.31 12.58 0.60
C HIS A 128 12.31 13.47 1.33
N ALA A 129 12.49 14.79 1.23
CA ALA A 129 11.72 15.76 2.01
C ALA A 129 10.20 15.69 1.76
N LEU A 130 9.80 15.36 0.53
CA LEU A 130 8.38 15.27 0.14
C LEU A 130 7.88 13.82 -0.03
N ALA A 131 8.73 12.83 0.25
CA ALA A 131 8.38 11.42 0.15
C ALA A 131 9.13 10.64 1.23
N PRO A 132 8.77 10.83 2.51
CA PRO A 132 9.59 10.44 3.66
C PRO A 132 9.47 8.95 3.98
N VAL A 133 9.62 8.07 2.98
CA VAL A 133 9.55 6.61 3.18
C VAL A 133 10.61 6.11 4.17
N ALA A 134 11.79 6.74 4.17
CA ALA A 134 12.88 6.42 5.10
C ALA A 134 12.64 6.92 6.55
N ALA A 135 11.55 7.65 6.84
CA ALA A 135 11.19 7.99 8.21
C ALA A 135 10.79 6.75 9.04
N LEU A 136 10.46 5.65 8.37
CA LEU A 136 10.35 4.31 8.96
C LEU A 136 11.56 3.49 8.49
N PRO A 137 12.70 3.52 9.23
CA PRO A 137 13.93 2.89 8.79
C PRO A 137 13.81 1.36 8.80
N VAL A 138 14.41 0.71 7.80
CA VAL A 138 14.53 -0.74 7.74
C VAL A 138 15.54 -1.18 8.81
N ARG A 139 15.06 -1.86 9.86
CA ARG A 139 15.91 -2.48 10.87
C ARG A 139 16.32 -3.90 10.48
N GLU A 140 15.37 -4.65 9.95
CA GLU A 140 15.51 -6.03 9.52
C GLU A 140 14.41 -6.32 8.50
N VAL A 141 14.73 -7.14 7.48
CA VAL A 141 13.73 -7.67 6.54
C VAL A 141 13.21 -8.99 7.10
N VAL A 142 11.94 -9.03 7.49
CA VAL A 142 11.32 -10.21 8.09
C VAL A 142 10.85 -11.23 7.03
N SER A 143 10.41 -10.76 5.86
CA SER A 143 9.89 -11.60 4.78
C SER A 143 9.87 -10.87 3.44
N GLY A 144 9.97 -11.61 2.33
CA GLY A 144 9.71 -11.13 0.97
C GLY A 144 8.71 -12.03 0.25
N VAL A 145 7.62 -11.46 -0.24
CA VAL A 145 6.52 -12.21 -0.87
C VAL A 145 6.12 -11.54 -2.19
N HIS A 146 5.97 -12.35 -3.24
CA HIS A 146 5.50 -11.95 -4.57
C HIS A 146 4.17 -12.66 -4.86
N ILE A 147 3.12 -11.88 -5.14
CA ILE A 147 1.76 -12.37 -5.35
C ILE A 147 1.23 -11.84 -6.68
N VAL A 148 0.52 -12.69 -7.41
CA VAL A 148 -0.27 -12.31 -8.59
C VAL A 148 -1.73 -12.66 -8.34
N THR A 149 -2.63 -11.69 -8.46
CA THR A 149 -4.07 -11.86 -8.19
C THR A 149 -4.94 -11.15 -9.23
N ASP A 150 -6.15 -11.65 -9.42
CA ASP A 150 -7.28 -10.80 -9.83
C ASP A 150 -8.04 -10.36 -8.57
N LEU A 151 -8.55 -9.13 -8.59
CA LEU A 151 -9.34 -8.57 -7.48
C LEU A 151 -10.26 -7.45 -7.97
N THR A 152 -11.33 -7.23 -7.21
CA THR A 152 -12.19 -6.05 -7.27
C THR A 152 -11.87 -5.16 -6.07
N LEU A 153 -11.71 -3.85 -6.30
CA LEU A 153 -11.56 -2.88 -5.20
C LEU A 153 -12.96 -2.45 -4.72
N GLY A 154 -13.40 -2.96 -3.57
CA GLY A 154 -14.69 -2.61 -2.97
C GLY A 154 -14.75 -1.13 -2.58
N LEU A 155 -15.97 -0.57 -2.56
CA LEU A 155 -16.18 0.80 -2.08
C LEU A 155 -15.94 0.91 -0.56
N GLY A 156 -15.55 2.09 -0.12
CA GLY A 156 -15.29 2.36 1.29
C GLY A 156 -16.55 2.71 2.10
N HIS A 157 -16.51 2.44 3.41
CA HIS A 157 -17.50 2.91 4.38
C HIS A 157 -16.82 3.62 5.55
N VAL A 158 -17.47 4.66 6.08
CA VAL A 158 -16.94 5.45 7.19
C VAL A 158 -17.12 4.67 8.49
N VAL A 159 -16.02 4.37 9.17
CA VAL A 159 -16.01 3.65 10.47
C VAL A 159 -15.75 4.56 11.66
N HIS A 160 -15.23 5.77 11.43
CA HIS A 160 -15.12 6.83 12.41
C HIS A 160 -15.11 8.19 11.71
N ASN A 161 -15.84 9.17 12.24
CA ASN A 161 -15.81 10.55 11.74
C ASN A 161 -15.30 11.46 12.86
N TYR A 162 -14.12 12.04 12.65
CA TYR A 162 -13.41 12.86 13.65
C TYR A 162 -14.02 14.25 13.85
N LEU A 163 -14.97 14.65 12.99
CA LEU A 163 -15.67 15.94 13.07
C LEU A 163 -17.02 15.83 13.79
N LYS A 164 -17.48 14.60 14.08
CA LYS A 164 -18.66 14.36 14.92
C LYS A 164 -18.25 14.38 16.39
N LYS A 165 -19.03 15.09 17.21
CA LYS A 165 -18.90 15.11 18.67
C LYS A 165 -19.37 13.80 19.29
#